data_AF-E9PXK8-F1
#
_entry.id   AF-E9PXK8-F1
#
_cell.length_a   1.000
_cell.length_b   1.000
_cell.length_c   1.000
_cell.angle_alpha   90.00
_cell.angle_beta   90.00
_cell.angle_gamma   90.00
#
_symmetry.space_group_name_H-M   'P 1'
#
loop_
_entity.id
_entity.type
_entity.pdbx_description
1 polymer ?
#
loop_
_entity_poly.entity_id
_entity_poly.type
_entity_poly.pdbx_seq_one_letter_code
_entity_poly.pdbx_strand_id
1 'polypeptide(L)'
;MLHLKVQFLDDSQKIFVVDQKSSGKALFNLSCGHLNLAEKEYFGLEFCSHSGNNVWLELLKPITKQVKSKYGRSLKGWGIFLLFK
;
A
#
# COMPACT_ATOMS: atom_id res chain seq x y z
N MET A 1 3.11 -2.40 15.28
CA MET A 1 3.24 -2.90 13.90
C MET A 1 1.91 -2.75 13.16
N LEU A 2 1.95 -2.49 11.85
CA LEU A 2 0.81 -2.44 10.94
C LEU A 2 0.89 -3.62 9.98
N HIS A 3 -0.24 -4.26 9.72
CA HIS A 3 -0.35 -5.37 8.77
C HIS A 3 -1.08 -4.84 7.53
N LEU A 4 -0.34 -4.66 6.44
CA LEU A 4 -0.83 -4.02 5.22
C LEU A 4 -0.86 -5.03 4.10
N LYS A 5 -2.06 -5.29 3.56
CA LYS A 5 -2.25 -6.17 2.42
C LYS A 5 -2.05 -5.38 1.13
N VAL A 6 -1.08 -5.79 0.33
CA VAL A 6 -0.78 -5.24 -0.99
C VAL A 6 -1.18 -6.26 -2.05
N GLN A 7 -1.96 -5.85 -3.03
CA GLN A 7 -2.22 -6.58 -4.27
C GLN A 7 -1.29 -6.06 -5.37
N PHE A 8 -0.74 -6.97 -6.14
CA PHE A 8 0.21 -6.70 -7.20
C PHE A 8 -0.44 -6.85 -8.57
N LEU A 9 0.32 -6.48 -9.61
CA LEU A 9 -0.11 -6.51 -11.01
C LEU A 9 -0.33 -7.93 -11.55
N ASP A 10 0.29 -8.93 -10.93
CA ASP A 10 0.14 -10.36 -11.26
C ASP A 10 -1.00 -11.03 -10.47
N ASP A 11 -1.92 -10.24 -9.91
CA ASP A 11 -2.99 -10.66 -9.01
C ASP A 11 -2.54 -11.33 -7.70
N SER A 12 -1.23 -11.42 -7.46
CA SER A 12 -0.70 -11.89 -6.19
C SER A 12 -1.00 -10.90 -5.07
N GLN A 13 -1.08 -11.42 -3.84
CA GLN A 13 -1.34 -10.60 -2.66
C GLN A 13 -0.33 -10.95 -1.58
N LYS A 14 0.23 -9.93 -0.92
CA LYS A 14 1.17 -10.09 0.19
C LYS A 14 0.81 -9.18 1.35
N ILE A 15 0.98 -9.68 2.57
CA ILE A 15 0.86 -8.88 3.78
C ILE A 15 2.27 -8.44 4.19
N PHE A 16 2.46 -7.13 4.28
CA PHE A 16 3.67 -6.53 4.82
C PHE A 16 3.43 -6.10 6.27
N VAL A 17 4.39 -6.42 7.13
CA VAL A 17 4.41 -5.96 8.51
C VAL A 17 5.40 -4.81 8.60
N VAL A 18 4.90 -3.60 8.87
CA VAL A 18 5.71 -2.38 8.96
C VAL A 18 5.50 -1.69 10.30
N ASP A 19 6.42 -0.81 10.69
CA ASP A 19 6.25 -0.02 11.91
C ASP A 19 5.15 1.04 11.73
N GLN A 20 4.49 1.44 12.81
CA GLN A 20 3.44 2.48 12.76
C GLN A 20 3.99 3.86 12.37
N LYS A 21 5.29 4.10 12.59
CA LYS A 21 6.00 5.32 12.21
C LYS A 21 6.60 5.23 10.81
N SER A 22 6.51 4.07 10.15
CA SER A 22 7.03 3.91 8.80
C SER A 22 6.30 4.81 7.80
N SER A 23 7.09 5.39 6.89
CA SER A 23 6.59 6.18 5.77
C SER A 23 6.08 5.29 4.64
N GLY A 24 5.29 5.86 3.72
CA GLY A 24 4.83 5.17 2.52
C GLY A 24 5.99 4.58 1.69
N LYS A 25 7.15 5.26 1.69
CA LYS A 25 8.38 4.79 1.02
C LYS A 25 8.85 3.42 1.53
N ALA A 26 8.72 3.15 2.83
CA ALA A 26 9.14 1.87 3.39
C ALA A 26 8.29 0.71 2.84
N LEU A 27 6.97 0.88 2.82
CA LEU A 27 6.05 -0.10 2.24
C LEU A 27 6.27 -0.26 0.73
N PHE A 28 6.47 0.85 0.02
CA PHE A 28 6.74 0.83 -1.42
C PHE A 28 8.00 0.04 -1.75
N ASN A 29 9.10 0.32 -1.03
CA ASN A 29 10.36 -0.41 -1.24
C ASN A 29 10.22 -1.91 -1.00
N LEU A 30 9.50 -2.32 0.05
CA LEU A 30 9.21 -3.73 0.34
C LEU A 30 8.36 -4.37 -0.78
N SER A 31 7.38 -3.65 -1.30
CA SER A 31 6.51 -4.10 -2.39
C SER A 31 7.30 -4.28 -3.69
N CYS A 32 8.10 -3.29 -4.08
CA CYS A 32 8.96 -3.39 -5.27
C CYS A 32 10.03 -4.47 -5.12
N GLY A 33 10.61 -4.63 -3.92
CA GLY A 33 11.58 -5.69 -3.65
C GLY A 33 10.97 -7.09 -3.74
N HIS A 34 9.69 -7.25 -3.40
CA HIS A 34 9.02 -8.54 -3.52
C HIS A 34 8.88 -9.01 -4.97
N LEU A 35 8.54 -8.11 -5.88
CA LEU A 35 8.45 -8.37 -7.32
C LEU A 35 9.78 -8.23 -8.06
N ASN A 36 10.86 -7.88 -7.35
CA ASN A 36 12.17 -7.57 -7.92
C ASN A 36 12.11 -6.54 -9.07
N LEU A 37 11.32 -5.49 -8.89
CA LEU A 37 11.14 -4.44 -9.91
C LEU A 37 12.43 -3.64 -10.10
N ALA A 38 12.91 -3.57 -11.34
CA ALA A 38 14.03 -2.74 -11.75
C ALA A 38 13.65 -1.25 -11.75
N GLU A 39 12.57 -0.89 -12.44
CA GLU A 39 12.18 0.50 -12.71
C GLU A 39 11.07 0.99 -11.77
N LYS A 40 11.41 1.25 -10.52
CA LYS A 40 10.42 1.57 -9.46
C LYS A 40 9.71 2.91 -9.69
N GLU A 41 10.27 3.81 -10.48
CA GLU A 41 9.71 5.14 -10.71
C GLU A 41 8.37 5.12 -11.46
N TYR A 42 8.13 4.09 -12.27
CA TYR A 42 6.87 3.91 -12.99
C TYR A 42 5.74 3.40 -12.12
N PHE A 43 6.01 3.02 -10.87
CA PHE A 43 5.04 2.41 -9.99
C PHE A 43 4.64 3.34 -8.82
N GLY A 44 3.45 3.09 -8.30
CA GLY A 44 2.96 3.65 -7.07
C GLY A 44 2.13 2.64 -6.30
N LEU A 45 1.82 2.98 -5.06
CA LEU A 45 0.81 2.27 -4.28
C LEU A 45 -0.45 3.12 -4.26
N GLU A 46 -1.59 2.54 -4.58
CA GLU A 46 -2.90 3.16 -4.52
C GLU A 46 -3.70 2.54 -3.37
N PHE A 47 -4.53 3.34 -2.70
CA PHE A 47 -5.47 2.83 -1.72
C PHE A 47 -6.80 3.57 -1.83
N CYS A 48 -7.88 2.90 -1.41
CA CYS A 48 -9.18 3.55 -1.31
C CYS A 48 -9.23 4.42 -0.04
N SER A 49 -9.36 5.73 -0.23
CA SER A 49 -9.51 6.70 0.85
C SER A 49 -10.84 6.54 1.60
N HIS A 50 -10.97 7.23 2.74
CA HIS A 50 -12.23 7.24 3.49
C HIS A 50 -13.44 7.70 2.66
N SER A 51 -13.20 8.56 1.68
CA SER A 51 -14.22 9.12 0.79
C SER A 51 -14.61 8.17 -0.35
N GLY A 52 -14.05 6.96 -0.40
CA GLY A 52 -14.30 5.99 -1.47
C GLY A 52 -13.49 6.24 -2.75
N ASN A 53 -12.70 7.31 -2.80
CA ASN A 53 -11.83 7.63 -3.93
C ASN A 53 -10.51 6.88 -3.81
N ASN A 54 -10.02 6.39 -4.95
CA ASN A 54 -8.68 5.85 -5.08
C ASN A 54 -7.65 6.98 -5.05
N VAL A 55 -6.66 6.84 -4.17
CA VAL A 55 -5.63 7.85 -3.94
C VAL A 55 -4.27 7.18 -3.88
N TRP A 56 -3.28 7.80 -4.52
CA TRP A 56 -1.90 7.38 -4.44
C TRP A 56 -1.32 7.62 -3.05
N LEU A 57 -0.66 6.59 -2.50
CA LEU A 57 0.08 6.64 -1.25
C LEU A 57 1.28 7.58 -1.41
N GLU A 58 1.31 8.62 -0.59
CA GLU A 58 2.42 9.54 -0.51
C GLU A 58 3.62 8.89 0.19
N LEU A 59 4.74 8.80 -0.51
CA LEU A 59 5.92 8.09 -0.01
C LEU A 59 6.60 8.79 1.19
N LEU A 60 6.46 10.11 1.29
CA LEU A 60 7.10 10.92 2.34
C LEU A 60 6.29 10.96 3.65
N LYS A 61 4.98 10.70 3.60
CA LYS A 61 4.11 10.77 4.78
C LYS A 61 4.06 9.42 5.49
N PRO A 62 3.87 9.40 6.83
CA PRO A 62 3.59 8.18 7.57
C PRO A 62 2.35 7.47 7.04
N ILE A 63 2.40 6.14 6.95
CA ILE A 63 1.27 5.35 6.41
C ILE A 63 0.03 5.51 7.30
N THR A 64 0.22 5.55 8.62
CA THR A 64 -0.85 5.78 9.62
C THR A 64 -1.60 7.09 9.45
N LYS A 65 -0.99 8.10 8.82
CA LYS A 65 -1.63 9.40 8.57
C LYS A 65 -2.49 9.39 7.31
N GLN A 66 -2.28 8.43 6.41
CA GLN A 66 -2.93 8.34 5.11
C GLN A 66 -3.98 7.23 5.08
N VAL A 67 -3.59 6.03 5.53
CA VAL A 67 -4.42 4.83 5.52
C VAL A 67 -5.00 4.64 6.93
N LYS A 68 -6.25 5.07 7.11
CA LYS A 68 -6.99 4.79 8.35
C LYS A 68 -7.63 3.41 8.24
N SER A 69 -7.01 2.42 8.89
CA SER A 69 -7.60 1.07 9.04
C SER A 69 -8.95 1.19 9.77
N LYS A 70 -10.07 1.05 9.04
CA LYS A 70 -11.35 0.80 9.69
C LYS A 70 -11.35 -0.65 10.18
N TYR A 71 -10.80 -0.86 11.38
CA TYR A 71 -11.01 -2.10 12.13
C TYR A 71 -12.53 -2.34 12.22
N GLY A 72 -13.05 -3.33 11.48
CA GLY A 72 -14.41 -3.84 11.73
C GLY A 72 -15.42 -3.88 10.59
N ARG A 73 -15.05 -3.73 9.30
CA ARG A 73 -15.97 -4.13 8.23
C ARG A 73 -15.31 -5.07 7.23
N SER A 74 -15.72 -6.33 7.30
CA SER A 74 -15.60 -7.33 6.25
C SER A 74 -15.97 -6.70 4.90
N LEU A 75 -14.99 -6.35 4.09
CA LEU A 75 -15.16 -5.92 2.71
C LEU A 75 -13.97 -6.45 1.90
N LYS A 76 -14.25 -7.42 1.03
CA LYS A 76 -13.31 -8.12 0.15
C LYS A 76 -12.68 -7.21 -0.94
N GLY A 77 -12.14 -6.04 -0.60
CA GLY A 77 -11.62 -5.12 -1.63
C GLY A 77 -10.81 -3.89 -1.17
N TRP A 78 -10.57 -3.68 0.12
CA TRP A 78 -9.84 -2.48 0.62
C TRP A 78 -8.34 -2.74 0.77
N GLY A 79 -7.72 -3.32 -0.26
CA GLY A 79 -6.27 -3.53 -0.32
C GLY A 79 -5.55 -2.26 -0.75
N ILE A 80 -4.24 -2.22 -0.50
CA ILE A 80 -3.33 -1.31 -1.22
C ILE A 80 -2.97 -2.01 -2.54
N PHE A 81 -2.96 -1.29 -3.66
CA PHE A 81 -2.66 -1.85 -4.98
C PHE A 81 -1.34 -1.28 -5.49
N LEU A 82 -0.44 -2.12 -5.98
CA LEU A 82 0.72 -1.67 -6.74
C LEU A 82 0.30 -1.47 -8.19
N LEU A 83 0.34 -0.22 -8.66
CA LEU A 83 -0.12 0.17 -9.99
C LEU A 83 0.95 0.99 -10.71
N PHE A 84 0.86 1.06 -12.04
CA PHE A 84 1.63 2.01 -12.84
C PHE A 84 1.06 3.42 -12.68
N LYS A 85 1.93 4.42 -12.51
CA LYS A 85 1.57 5.83 -12.36
C LYS A 85 1.16 6.50 -13.67
#